data_AF-A0A840PAT7-F1
#
_entry.id   AF-A0A840PAT7-F1
#
_cell.length_a   1.000
_cell.length_b   1.000
_cell.length_c   1.000
_cell.angle_alpha   90.00
_cell.angle_beta   90.00
_cell.angle_gamma   90.00
#
_symmetry.space_group_name_H-M   'P 1'
#
loop_
_entity.id
_entity.type
_entity.pdbx_description
1 polymer ?
#
loop_
_entity_poly.entity_id
_entity_poly.type
_entity_poly.pdbx_seq_one_letter_code
_entity_poly.pdbx_strand_id
1 'polypeptide(L)' 'MSSITGEKPHGTVELSIGGMTCASCANRIERKLNKLDGVTATVNYAT' A
#
# COMPACT_ATOMS: atom_id res chain seq x y z
N MET A 1 0.39 29.06 -22.15
CA MET A 1 1.35 28.63 -21.10
C MET A 1 0.63 28.50 -19.74
N SER A 2 -0.18 27.46 -19.53
CA SER A 2 -0.81 27.16 -18.22
C SER A 2 -0.96 25.66 -18.03
N SER A 3 0.16 24.97 -17.90
CA SER A 3 0.21 23.59 -17.44
C SER A 3 -0.02 23.59 -15.93
N ILE A 4 -1.28 23.53 -15.49
CA ILE A 4 -1.61 23.12 -14.13
C ILE A 4 -1.43 21.61 -14.03
N THR A 5 -0.19 21.20 -13.85
CA THR A 5 0.17 19.80 -13.62
C THR A 5 -0.43 19.36 -12.28
N GLY A 6 -1.54 18.62 -12.35
CA GLY A 6 -2.08 17.87 -11.22
C GLY A 6 -1.25 16.62 -10.96
N GLU A 7 0.00 16.80 -10.55
CA GLU A 7 0.82 15.72 -9.98
C GLU A 7 0.21 15.38 -8.62
N LYS A 8 -0.69 14.38 -8.57
CA LYS A 8 -1.06 13.74 -7.31
C LYS A 8 0.24 13.19 -6.73
N PRO A 9 0.73 13.68 -5.57
CA PRO A 9 1.92 13.12 -4.98
C PRO A 9 1.62 11.66 -4.70
N HIS A 10 2.49 10.76 -5.19
CA HIS A 10 2.51 9.38 -4.75
C HIS A 10 2.90 9.40 -3.26
N GLY A 11 1.89 9.60 -2.40
CA GLY A 11 2.08 9.74 -0.97
C GLY A 11 2.28 8.37 -0.34
N THR A 12 3.38 8.19 0.38
CA THR A 12 3.56 7.04 1.25
C THR A 12 2.61 7.19 2.43
N VAL A 13 1.75 6.20 2.66
CA VAL A 13 0.83 6.17 3.80
C VAL A 13 1.19 4.97 4.66
N GLU A 14 1.44 5.21 5.94
CA GLU A 14 1.62 4.16 6.93
C GLU A 14 0.27 3.88 7.61
N LEU A 15 -0.18 2.63 7.56
CA LEU A 15 -1.43 2.19 8.18
C LEU A 15 -1.18 1.06 9.16
N SER A 16 -1.64 1.23 10.39
CA SER A 16 -1.68 0.14 11.37
C SER A 16 -2.90 -0.73 11.11
N ILE A 17 -2.69 -1.94 10.60
CA ILE A 17 -3.77 -2.90 10.36
C ILE A 17 -3.91 -3.81 11.58
N GLY A 18 -5.03 -3.71 12.28
CA GLY A 18 -5.37 -4.62 13.38
C GLY A 18 -5.57 -6.05 12.87
N GLY A 19 -5.07 -7.04 13.62
CA GLY A 19 -5.26 -8.46 13.28
C GLY A 19 -4.26 -9.03 12.26
N MET A 20 -3.16 -8.33 11.95
CA MET A 20 -2.02 -8.89 11.20
C MET A 20 -1.20 -9.90 12.02
N THR A 21 -1.85 -10.89 12.63
CA THR A 21 -1.21 -11.92 13.46
C THR A 21 -0.77 -13.14 12.65
N CYS A 22 -1.13 -13.22 11.37
CA CYS A 22 -0.86 -14.36 10.52
C CYS A 22 -0.07 -13.94 9.28
N ALA A 23 1.10 -14.56 9.06
CA ALA A 23 1.91 -14.37 7.86
C ALA A 23 1.13 -14.64 6.57
N SER A 24 0.17 -15.57 6.60
CA SER A 24 -0.71 -15.86 5.45
C SER A 24 -1.66 -14.70 5.13
N CYS A 25 -2.13 -13.97 6.14
CA CYS A 25 -2.97 -12.77 5.95
C CYS A 25 -2.15 -11.63 5.36
N ALA A 26 -0.95 -11.38 5.88
CA ALA A 26 -0.03 -10.36 5.33
C ALA A 26 0.27 -10.61 3.85
N ASN A 27 0.64 -11.84 3.48
CA ASN A 27 0.89 -12.21 2.08
C ASN A 27 -0.34 -12.04 1.17
N ARG A 28 -1.55 -12.32 1.66
CA ARG A 28 -2.78 -12.12 0.87
C ARG A 28 -3.03 -10.64 0.61
N ILE A 29 -2.85 -9.79 1.61
CA ILE A 29 -3.06 -8.35 1.50
C ILE A 29 -2.01 -7.73 0.56
N GLU A 30 -0.73 -8.06 0.76
CA GLU A 30 0.36 -7.55 -0.07
C GLU A 30 0.19 -7.90 -1.55
N ARG A 31 -0.17 -9.15 -1.86
CA ARG A 31 -0.43 -9.59 -3.24
C ARG A 31 -1.61 -8.87 -3.88
N LYS A 32 -2.64 -8.53 -3.09
CA LYS A 32 -3.81 -7.81 -3.60
C LYS A 32 -3.49 -6.35 -3.86
N LEU A 33 -2.71 -5.71 -2.99
CA LEU A 33 -2.30 -4.32 -3.14
C LEU A 33 -1.35 -4.12 -4.31
N ASN A 34 -0.34 -4.98 -4.47
CA ASN A 34 0.58 -4.94 -5.62
C ASN A 34 -0.06 -5.33 -6.96
N LYS A 35 -1.33 -5.78 -6.95
CA LYS A 35 -2.11 -6.03 -8.17
C LYS A 35 -2.83 -4.77 -8.67
N LEU A 36 -2.83 -3.69 -7.88
CA LEU A 36 -3.41 -2.41 -8.28
C LEU A 36 -2.37 -1.62 -9.10
N ASP A 37 -2.79 -1.07 -10.23
CA ASP A 37 -1.92 -0.25 -11.08
C ASP A 37 -1.39 0.98 -10.34
N GLY A 38 -0.06 1.11 -10.31
CA GLY A 38 0.64 2.24 -9.69
C GLY A 38 0.75 2.16 -8.15
N VAL A 39 0.40 1.02 -7.55
CA VAL A 39 0.52 0.80 -6.10
C VAL A 39 1.69 -0.14 -5.81
N THR A 40 2.60 0.31 -4.96
CA THR A 40 3.64 -0.54 -4.35
C THR A 40 3.39 -0.58 -2.86
N ALA A 41 3.07 -1.76 -2.34
CA ALA A 41 2.74 -1.94 -0.92
C ALA A 41 3.62 -3.03 -0.32
N THR A 42 4.08 -2.79 0.91
CA THR A 42 4.86 -3.73 1.70
C THR A 42 4.14 -3.94 3.02
N VAL A 43 3.89 -5.21 3.39
CA VAL A 43 3.12 -5.55 4.59
C VAL A 43 3.99 -6.32 5.58
N ASN A 44 4.12 -5.78 6.79
CA ASN A 44 4.83 -6.43 7.90
C ASN A 44 3.83 -6.98 8.92
N TYR A 45 4.04 -8.21 9.39
CA TYR A 45 3.33 -8.80 10.52
C TYR A 45 4.24 -8.70 11.75
N ALA A 46 4.08 -7.64 12.54
CA ALA A 46 4.71 -7.57 13.86
C ALA A 46 3.76 -8.22 14.86
N THR A 47 4.26 -9.23 15.58
CA THR A 47 3.50 -9.95 16.61
C THR A 47 3.03 -9.05 17.74
#